data_AF-A0A1Q5J710-F1
#
_entry.id   AF-A0A1Q5J710-F1
#
_cell.length_a   1.000
_cell.length_b   1.000
_cell.length_c   1.000
_cell.angle_alpha   90.00
_cell.angle_beta   90.00
_cell.angle_gamma   90.00
#
_symmetry.space_group_name_H-M   'P 1'
#
loop_
_entity.id
_entity.type
_entity.pdbx_description
1 polymer ?
#
loop_
_entity_poly.entity_id
_entity_poly.type
_entity_poly.pdbx_seq_one_letter_code
_entity_poly.pdbx_strand_id
1 'polypeptide(L)'
;MPPSLSPVRDVLTAYLAEYPNERPALSGLLDSLDTGGDPTSRATLPGHITCSAVVIDRARRVLLVRHKASGLLLAPGGHVEASDASLLAAALREVEEETGLPASALALTPEFRDRPIDIGVHDIDARPSKAEPAHRHYDVRFVFCLADDALSPTLTLQAEEVGEATWLSFDEVCLPALRAKLARSGLDGAIVPMNAAAVVHDGRGRYLLHLRDANKPEIWQPGAWSLLGGGREPQDVTLLDTVRRELREEAGLEITDLRLYAVEHAIGTEGMTVPIQVFTGTWSGDPSALRLTEGVMLAWMDPGRLPFLTMAASTRELLERHATEHAAPAAGLTARAEPGAQAPEPPGTVPHIVGVHLYLEHEGRILLGRRHPDSSYAGGSWHALAGHCEAESATACLVREAYEEAGLVIDRDDLELVHTVHVVDRAAEGHAEGAGGRSGCRPPRIQLFFRAGRWEGTPELREPDKCVAWQWWDPKDLPEPIVPYARAAIEGVQAGRPYTEWGWTR
;
A
#
# COMPACT_ATOMS: atom_id res chain seq x y z
N MET A 1 -22.36 4.50 -3.98
CA MET A 1 -23.22 5.06 -5.04
C MET A 1 -23.17 4.08 -6.19
N PRO A 2 -24.29 3.73 -6.83
CA PRO A 2 -24.24 2.85 -8.00
C PRO A 2 -23.29 3.45 -9.05
N PRO A 3 -22.62 2.62 -9.87
CA PRO A 3 -21.64 3.09 -10.85
C PRO A 3 -22.27 4.17 -11.72
N SER A 4 -21.53 5.25 -11.97
CA SER A 4 -22.04 6.30 -12.86
C SER A 4 -22.37 5.69 -14.24
N LEU A 5 -23.48 6.10 -14.85
CA LEU A 5 -23.96 5.51 -16.11
C LEU A 5 -23.06 5.84 -17.32
N SER A 6 -22.16 6.82 -17.20
CA SER A 6 -21.21 7.19 -18.26
C SER A 6 -20.25 6.05 -18.61
N PRO A 7 -19.53 5.43 -17.63
CA PRO A 7 -18.74 4.22 -17.83
C PRO A 7 -19.45 3.09 -18.58
N VAL A 8 -20.72 2.81 -18.25
CA VAL A 8 -21.49 1.76 -18.93
C VAL A 8 -21.69 2.10 -20.41
N ARG A 9 -22.04 3.35 -20.71
CA ARG A 9 -22.18 3.82 -22.10
C ARG A 9 -20.84 3.79 -22.85
N ASP A 10 -19.74 4.10 -22.19
CA ASP A 10 -18.40 4.07 -22.78
C ASP A 10 -18.00 2.64 -23.18
N VAL A 11 -18.24 1.67 -22.30
CA VAL A 11 -18.03 0.23 -22.58
C VAL A 11 -18.85 -0.22 -23.79
N LEU A 12 -20.14 0.10 -23.83
CA LEU A 12 -21.01 -0.29 -24.96
C LEU A 12 -20.61 0.41 -26.27
N THR A 13 -20.20 1.67 -26.19
CA THR A 13 -19.78 2.44 -27.37
C THR A 13 -18.49 1.85 -27.96
N ALA A 14 -17.49 1.58 -27.11
CA ALA A 14 -16.25 0.94 -27.51
C ALA A 14 -16.50 -0.45 -28.12
N TYR A 15 -17.36 -1.25 -27.49
CA TYR A 15 -17.73 -2.57 -27.99
C TYR A 15 -18.44 -2.52 -29.35
N LEU A 16 -19.44 -1.64 -29.51
CA LEU A 16 -20.20 -1.51 -30.76
C LEU A 16 -19.40 -0.87 -31.89
N ALA A 17 -18.31 -0.16 -31.60
CA ALA A 17 -17.38 0.29 -32.62
C ALA A 17 -16.65 -0.90 -33.29
N GLU A 18 -16.37 -1.96 -32.52
CA GLU A 18 -15.75 -3.19 -33.03
C GLU A 18 -16.78 -4.18 -33.60
N TYR A 19 -17.97 -4.26 -33.00
CA TYR A 19 -19.06 -5.18 -33.38
C TYR A 19 -20.34 -4.44 -33.79
N PRO A 20 -20.33 -3.61 -34.86
CA PRO A 20 -21.48 -2.78 -35.24
C PRO A 20 -22.73 -3.59 -35.60
N ASN A 21 -22.54 -4.82 -36.09
CA ASN A 21 -23.63 -5.73 -36.46
C ASN A 21 -24.44 -6.24 -35.25
N GLU A 22 -23.93 -6.08 -34.02
CA GLU A 22 -24.61 -6.52 -32.80
C GLU A 22 -25.48 -5.43 -32.17
N ARG A 23 -25.42 -4.19 -32.68
CA ARG A 23 -26.26 -3.08 -32.24
C ARG A 23 -27.77 -3.42 -32.21
N PRO A 24 -28.36 -4.12 -33.20
CA PRO A 24 -29.78 -4.47 -33.14
C PRO A 24 -30.13 -5.35 -31.93
N ALA A 25 -29.24 -6.29 -31.56
CA ALA A 25 -29.45 -7.18 -30.42
C ALA A 25 -29.36 -6.43 -29.07
N LEU A 26 -28.56 -5.35 -29.00
CA LEU A 26 -28.38 -4.51 -27.82
C LEU A 26 -29.33 -3.30 -27.78
N SER A 27 -30.26 -3.16 -28.73
CA SER A 27 -31.17 -2.02 -28.82
C SER A 27 -31.93 -1.74 -27.52
N GLY A 28 -32.49 -2.78 -26.88
CA GLY A 28 -33.21 -2.60 -25.62
C GLY A 28 -32.34 -2.11 -24.45
N LEU A 29 -31.04 -2.46 -24.44
CA LEU A 29 -30.09 -1.94 -23.46
C LEU A 29 -29.74 -0.47 -23.74
N LEU A 30 -29.52 -0.12 -25.01
CA LEU A 30 -29.25 1.25 -25.44
C LEU A 30 -30.44 2.17 -25.14
N ASP A 31 -31.66 1.73 -25.45
CA ASP A 31 -32.90 2.48 -25.17
C ASP A 31 -33.08 2.71 -23.65
N SER A 32 -32.74 1.71 -22.81
CA SER A 32 -32.75 1.86 -21.35
C SER A 32 -31.81 2.97 -20.89
N LEU A 33 -30.57 3.01 -21.40
CA LEU A 33 -29.61 4.07 -21.10
C LEU A 33 -30.06 5.45 -21.62
N ASP A 34 -30.65 5.50 -22.81
CA ASP A 34 -31.08 6.75 -23.44
C ASP A 34 -32.31 7.35 -22.77
N THR A 35 -33.14 6.52 -22.14
CA THR A 35 -34.31 6.95 -21.35
C THR A 35 -33.98 7.21 -19.87
N GLY A 36 -32.72 7.07 -19.47
CA GLY A 36 -32.25 7.32 -18.09
C GLY A 36 -32.53 6.18 -17.12
N GLY A 37 -32.81 4.98 -17.62
CA GLY A 37 -32.86 3.76 -16.82
C GLY A 37 -31.47 3.37 -16.30
N ASP A 38 -31.46 2.61 -15.22
CA ASP A 38 -30.24 2.00 -14.67
C ASP A 38 -30.17 0.53 -15.07
N PRO A 39 -29.51 0.17 -16.17
CA PRO A 39 -29.44 -1.22 -16.61
C PRO A 39 -28.55 -2.09 -15.71
N THR A 40 -27.86 -1.55 -14.71
CA THR A 40 -27.09 -2.37 -13.76
C THR A 40 -27.96 -2.95 -12.64
N SER A 41 -29.15 -2.39 -12.45
CA SER A 41 -30.11 -2.85 -11.44
C SER A 41 -30.92 -4.04 -11.93
N ARG A 42 -31.02 -5.08 -11.11
CA ARG A 42 -31.89 -6.25 -11.34
C ARG A 42 -33.38 -5.88 -11.46
N ALA A 43 -33.78 -4.71 -10.92
CA ALA A 43 -35.15 -4.21 -11.02
C ALA A 43 -35.49 -3.61 -12.40
N THR A 44 -34.49 -3.40 -13.26
CA THR A 44 -34.68 -2.82 -14.58
C THR A 44 -35.16 -3.88 -15.56
N LEU A 45 -36.36 -3.62 -16.10
CA LEU A 45 -37.09 -4.48 -17.03
C LEU A 45 -37.31 -3.73 -18.35
N PRO A 46 -37.40 -4.44 -19.50
CA PRO A 46 -37.41 -5.89 -19.64
C PRO A 46 -36.01 -6.54 -19.68
N GLY A 47 -34.94 -5.83 -19.34
CA GLY A 47 -33.62 -6.43 -19.21
C GLY A 47 -32.57 -5.53 -18.58
N HIS A 48 -31.53 -6.17 -18.07
CA HIS A 48 -30.45 -5.56 -17.30
C HIS A 48 -29.13 -6.29 -17.55
N ILE A 49 -28.03 -5.70 -17.08
CA ILE A 49 -26.66 -6.16 -17.28
C ILE A 49 -26.30 -7.23 -16.24
N THR A 50 -25.62 -8.26 -16.71
CA THR A 50 -24.79 -9.16 -15.90
C THR A 50 -23.35 -9.06 -16.39
N CYS A 51 -22.39 -9.47 -15.57
CA CYS A 51 -20.98 -9.43 -15.90
C CYS A 51 -20.34 -10.80 -15.66
N SER A 52 -19.56 -11.26 -16.63
CA SER A 52 -18.88 -12.56 -16.56
C SER A 52 -17.39 -12.46 -16.86
N ALA A 53 -16.61 -13.35 -16.26
CA ALA A 53 -15.17 -13.46 -16.46
C ALA A 53 -14.80 -14.66 -17.36
N VAL A 54 -14.30 -14.36 -18.55
CA VAL A 54 -13.69 -15.34 -19.45
C VAL A 54 -12.21 -15.48 -19.08
N VAL A 55 -11.91 -16.38 -18.14
CA VAL A 55 -10.53 -16.64 -17.73
C VAL A 55 -9.88 -17.63 -18.69
N ILE A 56 -8.73 -17.28 -19.25
CA ILE A 56 -7.95 -18.11 -20.16
C ILE A 56 -6.60 -18.51 -19.57
N ASP A 57 -6.16 -19.72 -19.89
CA ASP A 57 -4.82 -20.20 -19.54
C ASP A 57 -3.87 -20.23 -20.74
N ARG A 58 -2.59 -20.55 -20.48
CA ARG A 58 -1.53 -20.71 -21.48
C ARG A 58 -1.78 -21.83 -22.51
N ALA A 59 -2.71 -22.74 -22.21
CA ALA A 59 -3.11 -23.81 -23.12
C ALA A 59 -4.29 -23.40 -24.02
N ARG A 60 -4.70 -22.12 -23.98
CA ARG A 60 -5.87 -21.58 -24.71
C ARG A 60 -7.15 -22.31 -24.35
N ARG A 61 -7.32 -22.57 -23.05
CA ARG A 61 -8.56 -23.09 -22.48
C ARG A 61 -9.27 -21.98 -21.71
N VAL A 62 -10.60 -22.04 -21.68
CA VAL A 62 -11.47 -21.13 -20.93
C VAL A 62 -12.01 -21.87 -19.71
N LEU A 63 -11.94 -21.21 -18.54
CA LEU A 63 -12.61 -21.67 -17.33
C LEU A 63 -14.12 -21.49 -17.48
N LEU A 64 -14.86 -22.58 -17.36
CA LEU A 64 -16.31 -22.59 -17.34
C LEU A 64 -16.83 -23.32 -16.12
N VAL A 65 -17.98 -22.88 -15.62
CA VAL A 65 -18.71 -23.45 -14.50
C VAL A 65 -20.05 -24.01 -14.96
N ARG A 66 -20.45 -25.14 -14.37
CA ARG A 66 -21.80 -25.67 -14.55
C ARG A 66 -22.72 -25.01 -13.54
N HIS A 67 -23.52 -24.07 -14.01
CA HIS A 67 -24.48 -23.37 -13.17
C HIS A 67 -25.64 -24.30 -12.81
N LYS A 68 -25.91 -24.49 -11.51
CA LYS A 68 -26.87 -25.48 -11.00
C LYS A 68 -28.31 -25.18 -11.39
N ALA A 69 -28.71 -23.90 -11.40
CA ALA A 69 -30.11 -23.55 -11.65
C ALA A 69 -30.47 -23.63 -13.15
N SER A 70 -29.53 -23.41 -14.07
CA SER A 70 -29.78 -23.52 -15.51
C SER A 70 -29.30 -24.84 -16.12
N GLY A 71 -28.38 -25.56 -15.46
CA GLY A 71 -27.71 -26.75 -15.99
C GLY A 71 -26.71 -26.47 -17.11
N LEU A 72 -26.56 -25.20 -17.51
CA LEU A 72 -25.68 -24.76 -18.58
C LEU A 72 -24.23 -24.66 -18.12
N LEU A 73 -23.32 -24.75 -19.08
CA LEU A 73 -21.90 -24.52 -18.89
C LEU A 73 -21.58 -23.09 -19.36
N LEU A 74 -21.17 -22.21 -18.45
CA LEU A 74 -21.04 -20.77 -18.66
C LEU A 74 -19.71 -20.26 -18.08
N ALA A 75 -19.28 -19.07 -18.49
CA ALA A 75 -18.24 -18.35 -17.75
C ALA A 75 -18.79 -17.97 -16.36
N PRO A 76 -17.97 -17.97 -15.29
CA PRO A 76 -18.38 -17.43 -13.98
C PRO A 76 -18.88 -16.00 -14.13
N GLY A 77 -19.99 -15.66 -13.49
CA GLY A 77 -20.62 -14.36 -13.70
C GLY A 77 -22.01 -14.22 -13.13
N GLY A 78 -22.35 -12.98 -12.79
CA GLY A 78 -23.60 -12.66 -12.11
C GLY A 78 -24.01 -11.20 -12.29
N HIS A 79 -24.87 -10.72 -11.40
CA HIS A 79 -25.43 -9.38 -11.50
C HIS A 79 -24.48 -8.34 -10.92
N VAL A 80 -24.57 -7.11 -11.41
CA VAL A 80 -23.84 -5.97 -10.82
C VAL A 80 -24.43 -5.63 -9.45
N GLU A 81 -23.56 -5.40 -8.47
CA GLU A 81 -23.90 -4.99 -7.11
C GLU A 81 -23.59 -3.52 -6.85
N ALA A 82 -24.22 -2.95 -5.83
CA ALA A 82 -24.04 -1.53 -5.48
C ALA A 82 -22.63 -1.19 -4.95
N SER A 83 -21.86 -2.21 -4.53
CA SER A 83 -20.46 -2.11 -4.12
C SER A 83 -19.49 -2.18 -5.30
N ASP A 84 -19.93 -2.63 -6.48
CA ASP A 84 -19.05 -2.76 -7.64
C ASP A 84 -18.71 -1.37 -8.21
N ALA A 85 -17.42 -1.06 -8.26
CA ALA A 85 -16.93 0.22 -8.80
C ALA A 85 -17.09 0.32 -10.32
N SER A 86 -17.14 -0.82 -11.02
CA SER A 86 -17.26 -0.93 -12.47
C SER A 86 -17.86 -2.28 -12.90
N LEU A 87 -18.21 -2.42 -14.18
CA LEU A 87 -18.63 -3.71 -14.76
C LEU A 87 -17.50 -4.75 -14.73
N LEU A 88 -16.25 -4.31 -14.87
CA LEU A 88 -15.07 -5.17 -14.76
C LEU A 88 -14.90 -5.68 -13.32
N ALA A 89 -15.11 -4.82 -12.32
CA ALA A 89 -15.06 -5.18 -10.91
C ALA A 89 -16.15 -6.22 -10.56
N ALA A 90 -17.35 -6.07 -11.12
CA ALA A 90 -18.41 -7.07 -10.98
C ALA A 90 -17.97 -8.43 -11.53
N ALA A 91 -17.37 -8.49 -12.72
CA ALA A 91 -16.86 -9.75 -13.28
C ALA A 91 -15.74 -10.38 -12.42
N LEU A 92 -14.85 -9.56 -11.84
CA LEU A 92 -13.79 -10.02 -10.93
C LEU A 92 -14.35 -10.58 -9.62
N ARG A 93 -15.36 -9.93 -9.03
CA ARG A 93 -16.03 -10.41 -7.83
C ARG A 93 -16.69 -11.77 -8.08
N GLU A 94 -17.46 -11.88 -9.16
CA GLU A 94 -18.21 -13.11 -9.48
C GLU A 94 -17.29 -14.31 -9.73
N VAL A 95 -16.16 -14.13 -10.43
CA VAL A 95 -15.20 -15.24 -10.60
C VAL A 95 -14.54 -15.66 -9.29
N GLU A 96 -14.26 -14.71 -8.41
CA GLU A 96 -13.72 -15.02 -7.08
C GLU A 96 -14.76 -15.74 -6.21
N GLU A 97 -16.00 -15.28 -6.18
CA GLU A 97 -17.09 -15.91 -5.42
C GLU A 97 -17.40 -17.32 -5.92
N GLU A 98 -17.59 -17.50 -7.23
CA GLU A 98 -18.01 -18.78 -7.80
C GLU A 98 -16.90 -19.83 -7.85
N THR A 99 -15.64 -19.42 -8.00
CA THR A 99 -14.52 -20.33 -8.26
C THR A 99 -13.40 -20.28 -7.22
N GLY A 100 -13.42 -19.31 -6.32
CA GLY A 100 -12.35 -19.07 -5.36
C GLY A 100 -11.05 -18.53 -5.99
N LEU A 101 -11.08 -18.15 -7.27
CA LEU A 101 -9.91 -17.63 -7.98
C LEU A 101 -9.78 -16.13 -7.66
N PRO A 102 -8.76 -15.71 -6.89
CA PRO A 102 -8.65 -14.31 -6.48
C PRO A 102 -8.29 -13.42 -7.66
N ALA A 103 -8.69 -12.15 -7.61
CA ALA A 103 -8.31 -11.16 -8.63
C ALA A 103 -6.79 -11.11 -8.87
N SER A 104 -5.97 -11.33 -7.83
CA SER A 104 -4.50 -11.35 -7.93
C SER A 104 -3.96 -12.47 -8.82
N ALA A 105 -4.74 -13.53 -9.07
CA ALA A 105 -4.40 -14.59 -10.01
C ALA A 105 -4.76 -14.24 -11.47
N LEU A 106 -5.30 -13.05 -11.73
CA LEU A 106 -5.76 -12.62 -13.05
C LEU A 106 -4.98 -11.40 -13.54
N ALA A 107 -4.79 -11.33 -14.85
CA ALA A 107 -4.26 -10.17 -15.54
C ALA A 107 -5.12 -9.83 -16.77
N LEU A 108 -5.18 -8.55 -17.12
CA LEU A 108 -5.85 -8.12 -18.35
C LEU A 108 -5.09 -8.57 -19.59
N THR A 109 -5.83 -8.91 -20.63
CA THR A 109 -5.25 -9.22 -21.94
C THR A 109 -4.77 -7.94 -22.64
N PRO A 110 -3.66 -7.98 -23.39
CA PRO A 110 -3.19 -6.81 -24.12
C PRO A 110 -4.12 -6.36 -25.25
N GLU A 111 -4.88 -7.30 -25.83
CA GLU A 111 -5.81 -7.05 -26.93
C GLU A 111 -7.06 -6.31 -26.46
N PHE A 112 -7.66 -6.76 -25.36
CA PHE A 112 -8.93 -6.20 -24.89
C PHE A 112 -8.74 -5.17 -23.79
N ARG A 113 -7.72 -5.30 -22.94
CA ARG A 113 -7.56 -4.52 -21.71
C ARG A 113 -8.83 -4.64 -20.86
N ASP A 114 -9.45 -3.52 -20.52
CA ASP A 114 -10.72 -3.40 -19.80
C ASP A 114 -11.96 -3.47 -20.70
N ARG A 115 -11.81 -3.77 -22.00
CA ARG A 115 -12.94 -3.91 -22.93
C ARG A 115 -13.50 -5.33 -22.90
N PRO A 116 -14.83 -5.50 -23.05
CA PRO A 116 -15.41 -6.83 -23.12
C PRO A 116 -15.08 -7.52 -24.45
N ILE A 117 -14.88 -8.83 -24.41
CA ILE A 117 -14.73 -9.67 -25.60
C ILE A 117 -16.08 -9.98 -26.26
N ASP A 118 -17.17 -10.02 -25.49
CA ASP A 118 -18.50 -10.41 -25.95
C ASP A 118 -19.59 -9.77 -25.07
N ILE A 119 -20.74 -9.47 -25.67
CA ILE A 119 -21.97 -9.13 -24.94
C ILE A 119 -23.07 -10.11 -25.38
N GLY A 120 -23.34 -11.10 -24.52
CA GLY A 120 -24.36 -12.12 -24.76
C GLY A 120 -25.76 -11.63 -24.39
N VAL A 121 -26.79 -11.98 -25.16
CA VAL A 121 -28.18 -11.70 -24.80
C VAL A 121 -28.88 -13.01 -24.46
N HIS A 122 -29.43 -13.10 -23.25
CA HIS A 122 -30.04 -14.30 -22.71
C HIS A 122 -31.46 -14.00 -22.23
N ASP A 123 -32.46 -14.74 -22.72
CA ASP A 123 -33.80 -14.69 -22.17
C ASP A 123 -33.85 -15.50 -20.86
N ILE A 124 -34.42 -14.91 -19.82
CA ILE A 124 -34.64 -15.51 -18.51
C ILE A 124 -36.13 -15.77 -18.34
N ASP A 125 -36.47 -17.03 -18.08
CA ASP A 125 -37.84 -17.43 -17.83
C ASP A 125 -38.40 -16.74 -16.59
N ALA A 126 -39.71 -16.44 -16.62
CA ALA A 126 -40.39 -15.91 -15.45
C ALA A 126 -40.27 -16.89 -14.27
N ARG A 127 -40.01 -16.37 -13.08
CA ARG A 127 -40.05 -17.12 -11.82
C ARG A 127 -41.17 -16.56 -10.94
N PRO A 128 -42.42 -17.06 -11.11
CA PRO A 128 -43.56 -16.59 -10.33
C PRO A 128 -43.36 -16.70 -8.81
N SER A 129 -42.60 -17.70 -8.35
CA SER A 129 -42.27 -17.91 -6.94
C SER A 129 -41.42 -16.79 -6.33
N LYS A 130 -40.70 -16.02 -7.16
CA LYS A 130 -39.90 -14.85 -6.75
C LYS A 130 -40.50 -13.53 -7.24
N ALA A 131 -41.73 -13.55 -7.77
CA ALA A 131 -42.38 -12.40 -8.43
C ALA A 131 -41.52 -11.76 -9.55
N GLU A 132 -40.70 -12.57 -10.22
CA GLU A 132 -39.76 -12.12 -11.25
C GLU A 132 -40.35 -12.43 -12.63
N PRO A 133 -40.69 -11.42 -13.45
CA PRO A 133 -41.20 -11.63 -14.79
C PRO A 133 -40.10 -12.12 -15.74
N ALA A 134 -40.50 -12.65 -16.89
CA ALA A 134 -39.55 -12.98 -17.95
C ALA A 134 -38.83 -11.69 -18.39
N HIS A 135 -37.52 -11.77 -18.53
CA HIS A 135 -36.67 -10.62 -18.82
C HIS A 135 -35.40 -11.08 -19.56
N ARG A 136 -34.50 -10.15 -19.88
CA ARG A 136 -33.23 -10.43 -20.53
C ARG A 136 -32.04 -10.06 -19.68
N HIS A 137 -31.02 -10.89 -19.71
CA HIS A 137 -29.67 -10.51 -19.31
C HIS A 137 -28.88 -10.07 -20.54
N TYR A 138 -28.21 -8.93 -20.41
CA TYR A 138 -27.14 -8.48 -21.29
C TYR A 138 -25.81 -8.78 -20.60
N ASP A 139 -25.25 -9.94 -20.89
CA ASP A 139 -24.07 -10.49 -20.22
C ASP A 139 -22.78 -9.93 -20.83
N VAL A 140 -22.18 -8.96 -20.14
CA VAL A 140 -20.93 -8.30 -20.54
C VAL A 140 -19.75 -9.14 -20.08
N ARG A 141 -19.00 -9.70 -21.04
CA ARG A 141 -17.93 -10.67 -20.78
C ARG A 141 -16.57 -10.03 -20.92
N PHE A 142 -15.80 -9.97 -19.84
CA PHE A 142 -14.41 -9.53 -19.84
C PHE A 142 -13.48 -10.72 -19.92
N VAL A 143 -12.34 -10.56 -20.59
CA VAL A 143 -11.37 -11.65 -20.77
C VAL A 143 -10.10 -11.38 -19.97
N PHE A 144 -9.66 -12.40 -19.24
CA PHE A 144 -8.51 -12.34 -18.33
C PHE A 144 -7.54 -13.49 -18.62
N CYS A 145 -6.24 -13.25 -18.54
CA CYS A 145 -5.23 -14.31 -18.51
C CYS A 145 -4.97 -14.73 -17.06
N LEU A 146 -4.73 -16.02 -16.84
CA LEU A 146 -4.26 -16.53 -15.56
C LEU A 146 -2.78 -16.15 -15.31
N ALA A 147 -2.50 -15.56 -14.15
CA ALA A 147 -1.16 -15.20 -13.68
C ALA A 147 -0.26 -16.42 -13.48
N ASP A 148 1.01 -16.30 -13.89
CA ASP A 148 1.91 -17.40 -14.28
C ASP A 148 2.33 -18.40 -13.17
N ASP A 149 1.91 -18.22 -11.92
CA ASP A 149 2.40 -19.05 -10.80
C ASP A 149 1.58 -20.32 -10.56
N ALA A 150 0.47 -20.54 -11.27
CA ALA A 150 -0.32 -21.76 -11.15
C ALA A 150 -0.80 -22.23 -12.52
N LEU A 151 -0.06 -23.16 -13.16
CA LEU A 151 -0.53 -23.89 -14.35
C LEU A 151 -1.84 -24.68 -14.10
N SER A 152 -2.35 -24.73 -12.87
CA SER A 152 -3.70 -25.14 -12.49
C SER A 152 -4.03 -24.56 -11.12
N PRO A 153 -4.82 -23.48 -11.02
CA PRO A 153 -5.19 -22.91 -9.73
C PRO A 153 -6.11 -23.90 -9.00
N THR A 154 -5.98 -23.96 -7.67
CA THR A 154 -6.93 -24.74 -6.87
C THR A 154 -8.22 -23.93 -6.76
N LEU A 155 -9.27 -24.44 -7.40
CA LEU A 155 -10.59 -23.82 -7.40
C LEU A 155 -11.38 -24.26 -6.16
N THR A 156 -11.99 -23.30 -5.48
CA THR A 156 -12.94 -23.54 -4.39
C THR A 156 -14.31 -23.08 -4.84
N LEU A 157 -15.12 -24.03 -5.32
CA LEU A 157 -16.39 -23.70 -5.96
C LEU A 157 -17.45 -23.34 -4.92
N GLN A 158 -18.25 -22.32 -5.23
CA GLN A 158 -19.45 -22.00 -4.46
C GLN A 158 -20.50 -23.09 -4.65
N ALA A 159 -20.64 -23.96 -3.66
CA ALA A 159 -21.46 -25.15 -3.77
C ALA A 159 -22.96 -24.85 -3.94
N GLU A 160 -23.43 -23.64 -3.63
CA GLU A 160 -24.82 -23.24 -3.81
C GLU A 160 -25.20 -23.02 -5.28
N GLU A 161 -24.27 -22.48 -6.09
CA GLU A 161 -24.53 -22.03 -7.46
C GLU A 161 -23.80 -22.86 -8.52
N VAL A 162 -22.62 -23.38 -8.18
CA VAL A 162 -21.73 -24.09 -9.11
C VAL A 162 -21.69 -25.58 -8.81
N GLY A 163 -21.94 -26.40 -9.85
CA GLY A 163 -21.88 -27.86 -9.77
C GLY A 163 -20.48 -28.43 -10.03
N GLU A 164 -19.82 -27.92 -11.06
CA GLU A 164 -18.48 -28.32 -11.47
C GLU A 164 -17.79 -27.17 -12.21
N ALA A 165 -16.46 -27.16 -12.22
CA ALA A 165 -15.65 -26.28 -13.06
C ALA A 165 -14.83 -27.11 -14.03
N THR A 166 -14.69 -26.62 -15.26
CA THR A 166 -13.96 -27.30 -16.34
C THR A 166 -13.22 -26.29 -17.21
N TRP A 167 -12.13 -26.74 -17.80
CA TRP A 167 -11.33 -25.97 -18.75
C TRP A 167 -11.57 -26.54 -20.15
N LEU A 168 -12.21 -25.77 -21.03
CA LEU A 168 -12.45 -26.18 -22.42
C LEU A 168 -11.55 -25.41 -23.38
N SER A 169 -11.02 -26.07 -24.40
CA SER A 169 -10.32 -25.35 -25.47
C SER A 169 -11.27 -24.37 -26.16
N PHE A 170 -10.72 -23.33 -26.81
CA PHE A 170 -11.54 -22.32 -27.48
C PHE A 170 -12.56 -22.92 -28.45
N ASP A 171 -12.21 -23.99 -29.18
CA ASP A 171 -13.08 -24.65 -30.16
C ASP A 171 -14.25 -25.43 -29.52
N GLU A 172 -14.07 -25.86 -28.27
CA GLU A 172 -15.05 -26.63 -27.49
C GLU A 172 -16.03 -25.74 -26.72
N VAL A 173 -15.80 -24.42 -26.66
CA VAL A 173 -16.71 -23.48 -26.00
C VAL A 173 -18.10 -23.53 -26.66
N CYS A 174 -19.11 -23.89 -25.86
CA CYS A 174 -20.47 -24.14 -26.32
C CYS A 174 -21.25 -22.88 -26.74
N LEU A 175 -20.74 -21.68 -26.42
CA LEU A 175 -21.33 -20.39 -26.78
C LEU A 175 -20.82 -19.93 -28.15
N PRO A 176 -21.63 -19.99 -29.24
CA PRO A 176 -21.11 -19.82 -30.60
C PRO A 176 -20.51 -18.43 -30.88
N ALA A 177 -21.11 -17.37 -30.36
CA ALA A 177 -20.63 -16.00 -30.52
C ALA A 177 -19.28 -15.79 -29.82
N LEU A 178 -19.21 -16.16 -28.54
CA LEU A 178 -17.97 -16.11 -27.75
C LEU A 178 -16.86 -16.96 -28.38
N ARG A 179 -17.16 -18.21 -28.78
CA ARG A 179 -16.20 -19.08 -29.48
C ARG A 179 -15.65 -18.43 -30.75
N ALA A 180 -16.52 -17.85 -31.58
CA ALA A 180 -16.09 -17.20 -32.82
C ALA A 180 -15.19 -15.97 -32.55
N LYS A 181 -15.41 -15.24 -31.45
CA LYS A 181 -14.57 -14.11 -31.04
C LYS A 181 -13.25 -14.57 -30.46
N LEU A 182 -13.25 -15.58 -29.58
CA LEU A 182 -12.04 -16.23 -29.06
C LEU A 182 -11.15 -16.76 -30.19
N ALA A 183 -11.72 -17.41 -31.20
CA ALA A 183 -10.97 -17.93 -32.35
C ALA A 183 -10.27 -16.84 -33.19
N ARG A 184 -10.83 -15.62 -33.24
CA ARG A 184 -10.28 -14.48 -34.00
C ARG A 184 -9.43 -13.52 -33.16
N SER A 185 -9.47 -13.67 -31.84
CA SER A 185 -8.89 -12.71 -30.89
C SER A 185 -7.36 -12.64 -30.91
N GLY A 186 -6.68 -13.69 -31.40
CA GLY A 186 -5.22 -13.81 -31.29
C GLY A 186 -4.73 -14.22 -29.90
N LEU A 187 -5.63 -14.35 -28.91
CA LEU A 187 -5.29 -14.70 -27.53
C LEU A 187 -4.58 -16.05 -27.43
N ASP A 188 -3.42 -16.03 -26.79
CA ASP A 188 -2.57 -17.19 -26.51
C ASP A 188 -2.45 -17.50 -25.00
N GLY A 189 -3.09 -16.69 -24.15
CA GLY A 189 -3.03 -16.80 -22.69
C GLY A 189 -1.74 -16.26 -22.08
N ALA A 190 -0.86 -15.64 -22.88
CA ALA A 190 0.35 -15.02 -22.38
C ALA A 190 0.05 -13.70 -21.67
N ILE A 191 0.71 -13.50 -20.55
CA ILE A 191 0.73 -12.20 -19.87
C ILE A 191 1.92 -11.43 -20.42
N VAL A 192 1.66 -10.25 -20.95
CA VAL A 192 2.68 -9.35 -21.47
C VAL A 192 2.56 -7.98 -20.80
N PRO A 193 3.68 -7.31 -20.51
CA PRO A 193 3.63 -5.96 -19.95
C PRO A 193 2.93 -4.97 -20.89
N MET A 194 2.00 -4.22 -20.32
CA MET A 194 1.39 -3.05 -20.97
C MET A 194 1.82 -1.73 -20.33
N ASN A 195 2.52 -1.81 -19.20
CA ASN A 195 3.01 -0.68 -18.44
C ASN A 195 4.53 -0.70 -18.46
N ALA A 196 5.13 0.48 -18.34
CA ALA A 196 6.57 0.62 -18.31
C ALA A 196 7.00 1.57 -17.18
N ALA A 197 8.08 1.23 -16.49
CA ALA A 197 8.64 2.05 -15.42
C ALA A 197 10.17 2.13 -15.52
N ALA A 198 10.76 3.16 -14.91
CA ALA A 198 12.21 3.38 -14.93
C ALA A 198 12.81 3.33 -13.53
N VAL A 199 13.81 2.46 -13.36
CA VAL A 199 14.82 2.56 -12.31
C VAL A 199 15.85 3.59 -12.76
N VAL A 200 15.75 4.80 -12.22
CA VAL A 200 16.69 5.88 -12.52
C VAL A 200 17.70 6.00 -11.38
N HIS A 201 18.98 5.84 -11.68
CA HIS A 201 20.05 5.92 -10.69
C HIS A 201 21.14 6.92 -11.07
N ASP A 202 21.84 7.46 -10.07
CA ASP A 202 22.90 8.46 -10.30
C ASP A 202 24.29 7.86 -10.56
N GLY A 203 24.40 6.53 -10.51
CA GLY A 203 25.66 5.79 -10.64
C GLY A 203 26.55 5.86 -9.39
N ARG A 204 26.10 6.54 -8.33
CA ARG A 204 26.73 6.61 -7.00
C ARG A 204 25.94 5.83 -5.94
N GLY A 205 24.94 5.06 -6.38
CA GLY A 205 24.14 4.20 -5.52
C GLY A 205 22.84 4.83 -5.01
N ARG A 206 22.40 5.98 -5.55
CA ARG A 206 21.10 6.60 -5.22
C ARG A 206 20.10 6.40 -6.35
N TYR A 207 18.83 6.34 -5.99
CA TYR A 207 17.70 6.12 -6.89
C TYR A 207 16.75 7.31 -6.88
N LEU A 208 16.30 7.75 -8.06
CA LEU A 208 15.34 8.82 -8.18
C LEU A 208 13.94 8.23 -8.07
N LEU A 209 13.22 8.60 -7.02
CA LEU A 209 11.85 8.17 -6.78
C LEU A 209 10.90 9.38 -6.75
N HIS A 210 9.64 9.15 -7.11
CA HIS A 210 8.57 10.14 -6.92
C HIS A 210 7.65 9.73 -5.77
N LEU A 211 7.12 10.71 -5.02
CA LEU A 211 6.07 10.51 -4.03
C LEU A 211 4.71 10.78 -4.66
N ARG A 212 3.80 9.82 -4.59
CA ARG A 212 2.44 9.93 -5.11
C ARG A 212 1.55 10.77 -4.19
N ASP A 213 0.56 11.45 -4.76
CA ASP A 213 -0.38 12.29 -4.00
C ASP A 213 -1.31 11.43 -3.14
N ALA A 214 -1.23 11.60 -1.82
CA ALA A 214 -2.05 10.86 -0.86
C ALA A 214 -3.55 11.25 -0.93
N ASN A 215 -3.88 12.41 -1.50
CA ASN A 215 -5.25 12.92 -1.54
C ASN A 215 -6.06 12.47 -2.77
N LYS A 216 -5.46 11.66 -3.65
CA LYS A 216 -6.12 11.12 -4.84
C LYS A 216 -6.35 9.61 -4.66
N PRO A 217 -7.43 9.18 -4.00
CA PRO A 217 -7.67 7.76 -3.73
C PRO A 217 -7.80 6.90 -5.00
N GLU A 218 -8.08 7.53 -6.15
CA GLU A 218 -8.21 6.87 -7.46
C GLU A 218 -6.87 6.48 -8.10
N ILE A 219 -5.74 7.02 -7.64
CA ILE A 219 -4.44 6.68 -8.20
C ILE A 219 -3.88 5.40 -7.56
N TRP A 220 -3.01 4.73 -8.30
CA TRP A 220 -2.36 3.53 -7.79
C TRP A 220 -1.38 3.85 -6.66
N GLN A 221 -1.62 3.28 -5.47
CA GLN A 221 -0.82 3.45 -4.24
C GLN A 221 -0.64 4.93 -3.83
N PRO A 222 -1.73 5.61 -3.42
CA PRO A 222 -1.66 7.01 -3.00
C PRO A 222 -0.76 7.16 -1.76
N GLY A 223 0.06 8.20 -1.74
CA GLY A 223 1.01 8.47 -0.63
C GLY A 223 2.24 7.56 -0.59
N ALA A 224 2.44 6.70 -1.59
CA ALA A 224 3.62 5.84 -1.69
C ALA A 224 4.73 6.46 -2.55
N TRP A 225 5.97 6.11 -2.22
CA TRP A 225 7.14 6.29 -3.07
C TRP A 225 7.17 5.21 -4.16
N SER A 226 7.44 5.62 -5.39
CA SER A 226 7.46 4.70 -6.53
C SER A 226 8.46 5.11 -7.61
N LEU A 227 8.59 4.26 -8.62
CA LEU A 227 9.28 4.59 -9.87
C LEU A 227 8.40 5.49 -10.73
N LEU A 228 9.04 6.31 -11.57
CA LEU A 228 8.38 7.01 -12.65
C LEU A 228 8.00 6.03 -13.77
N GLY A 229 6.83 6.21 -14.36
CA GLY A 229 6.30 5.29 -15.36
C GLY A 229 4.78 5.25 -15.40
N GLY A 230 4.26 4.58 -16.43
CA GLY A 230 2.85 4.60 -16.74
C GLY A 230 2.43 3.57 -17.79
N GLY A 231 1.16 3.67 -18.19
CA GLY A 231 0.52 2.76 -19.12
C GLY A 231 0.78 3.11 -20.58
N ARG A 232 0.76 2.10 -21.44
CA ARG A 232 0.95 2.30 -22.88
C ARG A 232 -0.24 3.02 -23.52
N GLU A 233 0.05 4.14 -24.18
CA GLU A 233 -0.92 4.91 -24.94
C GLU A 233 -0.92 4.52 -26.45
N PRO A 234 -1.98 4.87 -27.21
CA PRO A 234 -2.09 4.50 -28.63
C PRO A 234 -0.92 4.97 -29.52
N GLN A 235 -0.28 6.08 -29.17
CA GLN A 235 0.89 6.60 -29.89
C GLN A 235 2.20 5.87 -29.56
N ASP A 236 2.25 5.11 -28.47
CA ASP A 236 3.46 4.43 -28.04
C ASP A 236 3.70 3.17 -28.89
N VAL A 237 4.75 3.21 -29.72
CA VAL A 237 5.13 2.07 -30.58
C VAL A 237 5.70 0.94 -29.73
N THR A 238 6.55 1.25 -28.75
CA THR A 238 7.17 0.29 -27.83
C THR A 238 7.02 0.71 -26.37
N LEU A 239 7.22 -0.21 -25.42
CA LEU A 239 7.26 0.12 -23.99
C LEU A 239 8.44 1.03 -23.62
N LEU A 240 9.51 1.03 -24.44
CA LEU A 240 10.59 2.00 -24.29
C LEU A 240 10.12 3.42 -24.66
N ASP A 241 9.24 3.55 -25.64
CA ASP A 241 8.63 4.84 -25.99
C ASP A 241 7.67 5.28 -24.89
N THR A 242 6.88 4.35 -24.32
CA THR A 242 6.02 4.60 -23.15
C THR A 242 6.83 5.19 -22.00
N VAL A 243 7.86 4.50 -21.49
CA VAL A 243 8.62 5.02 -20.34
C VAL A 243 9.34 6.35 -20.65
N ARG A 244 9.78 6.56 -21.89
CA ARG A 244 10.39 7.84 -22.30
C ARG A 244 9.38 8.98 -22.32
N ARG A 245 8.15 8.71 -22.77
CA ARG A 245 7.06 9.68 -22.75
C ARG A 245 6.71 10.04 -21.32
N GLU A 246 6.48 9.03 -20.47
CA GLU A 246 6.14 9.21 -19.04
C GLU A 246 7.21 10.02 -18.30
N LEU A 247 8.50 9.67 -18.42
CA LEU A 247 9.59 10.43 -17.82
C LEU A 247 9.60 11.91 -18.24
N ARG A 248 9.30 12.19 -19.51
CA ARG A 248 9.25 13.56 -20.04
C ARG A 248 8.02 14.31 -19.56
N GLU A 249 6.85 13.67 -19.61
CA GLU A 249 5.58 14.29 -19.25
C GLU A 249 5.50 14.53 -17.75
N GLU A 250 5.81 13.50 -16.94
CA GLU A 250 5.70 13.54 -15.48
C GLU A 250 6.78 14.40 -14.83
N ALA A 251 8.02 14.30 -15.30
CA ALA A 251 9.18 14.85 -14.60
C ALA A 251 10.07 15.78 -15.47
N GLY A 252 9.76 15.97 -16.75
CA GLY A 252 10.64 16.69 -17.67
C GLY A 252 12.00 16.01 -17.88
N LEU A 253 12.08 14.69 -17.64
CA LEU A 253 13.31 13.91 -17.70
C LEU A 253 13.54 13.34 -19.09
N GLU A 254 14.76 13.50 -19.58
CA GLU A 254 15.25 12.81 -20.78
C GLU A 254 16.47 11.96 -20.42
N ILE A 255 16.28 10.64 -20.48
CA ILE A 255 17.33 9.65 -20.19
C ILE A 255 17.64 8.89 -21.47
N THR A 256 18.85 9.09 -21.99
CA THR A 256 19.24 8.55 -23.30
C THR A 256 19.68 7.09 -23.25
N ASP A 257 20.12 6.60 -22.09
CA ASP A 257 20.75 5.29 -21.91
C ASP A 257 19.82 4.23 -21.29
N LEU A 258 18.50 4.42 -21.37
CA LEU A 258 17.51 3.45 -20.88
C LEU A 258 17.69 2.08 -21.55
N ARG A 259 17.80 1.03 -20.71
CA ARG A 259 17.97 -0.37 -21.11
C ARG A 259 16.93 -1.24 -20.43
N LEU A 260 16.53 -2.32 -21.10
CA LEU A 260 15.67 -3.34 -20.49
C LEU A 260 16.35 -3.90 -19.24
N TYR A 261 15.59 -4.03 -18.16
CA TYR A 261 16.09 -4.57 -16.90
C TYR A 261 15.33 -5.83 -16.46
N ALA A 262 14.04 -5.71 -16.15
CA ALA A 262 13.23 -6.80 -15.62
C ALA A 262 11.75 -6.64 -15.97
N VAL A 263 10.95 -7.67 -15.72
CA VAL A 263 9.48 -7.57 -15.72
C VAL A 263 9.02 -7.82 -14.28
N GLU A 264 8.40 -6.82 -13.67
CA GLU A 264 7.84 -6.95 -12.32
C GLU A 264 6.33 -7.14 -12.38
N HIS A 265 5.82 -7.92 -11.43
CA HIS A 265 4.38 -8.10 -11.24
C HIS A 265 3.95 -7.31 -10.01
N ALA A 266 3.05 -6.35 -10.23
CA ALA A 266 2.47 -5.55 -9.16
C ALA A 266 0.96 -5.79 -9.09
N ILE A 267 0.33 -5.46 -7.97
CA ILE A 267 -1.13 -5.57 -7.80
C ILE A 267 -1.77 -4.21 -8.08
N GLY A 268 -2.63 -4.15 -9.10
CA GLY A 268 -3.36 -2.95 -9.51
C GLY A 268 -4.48 -2.56 -8.54
N THR A 269 -5.19 -1.46 -8.84
CA THR A 269 -6.30 -0.95 -8.02
C THR A 269 -7.46 -1.93 -7.90
N GLU A 270 -7.73 -2.69 -8.96
CA GLU A 270 -8.77 -3.73 -9.00
C GLU A 270 -8.29 -5.08 -8.41
N GLY A 271 -7.14 -5.12 -7.74
CA GLY A 271 -6.59 -6.34 -7.15
C GLY A 271 -5.93 -7.31 -8.13
N MET A 272 -5.96 -7.00 -9.44
CA MET A 272 -5.36 -7.82 -10.50
C MET A 272 -3.83 -7.73 -10.54
N THR A 273 -3.19 -8.79 -11.04
CA THR A 273 -1.77 -8.77 -11.42
C THR A 273 -1.56 -7.88 -12.65
N VAL A 274 -0.62 -6.95 -12.52
CA VAL A 274 -0.23 -5.99 -13.54
C VAL A 274 1.27 -6.20 -13.86
N PRO A 275 1.61 -6.78 -15.02
CA PRO A 275 2.99 -6.87 -15.48
C PRO A 275 3.51 -5.49 -15.91
N ILE A 276 4.69 -5.11 -15.41
CA ILE A 276 5.36 -3.84 -15.69
C ILE A 276 6.75 -4.14 -16.26
N GLN A 277 7.02 -3.64 -17.47
CA GLN A 277 8.36 -3.67 -18.03
C GLN A 277 9.22 -2.60 -17.36
N VAL A 278 10.25 -3.03 -16.64
CA VAL A 278 11.19 -2.13 -15.99
C VAL A 278 12.39 -1.90 -16.92
N PHE A 279 12.72 -0.62 -17.07
CA PHE A 279 13.95 -0.15 -17.69
C PHE A 279 14.88 0.42 -16.62
N THR A 280 16.18 0.40 -16.86
CA THR A 280 17.18 1.08 -16.02
C THR A 280 17.97 2.09 -16.83
N GLY A 281 18.33 3.22 -16.22
CA GLY A 281 19.10 4.27 -16.87
C GLY A 281 19.77 5.21 -15.88
N THR A 282 20.76 5.96 -16.37
CA THR A 282 21.59 6.82 -15.52
C THR A 282 21.22 8.28 -15.69
N TRP A 283 20.98 8.97 -14.58
CA TRP A 283 20.80 10.41 -14.56
C TRP A 283 21.31 10.97 -13.22
N SER A 284 22.05 12.08 -13.23
CA SER A 284 22.73 12.60 -12.02
C SER A 284 22.46 14.09 -11.77
N GLY A 285 21.36 14.60 -12.32
CA GLY A 285 20.92 15.98 -12.11
C GLY A 285 20.27 16.24 -10.75
N ASP A 286 19.75 17.45 -10.59
CA ASP A 286 19.05 17.91 -9.38
C ASP A 286 17.54 17.66 -9.51
N PRO A 287 16.94 16.77 -8.69
CA PRO A 287 15.51 16.49 -8.73
C PRO A 287 14.64 17.72 -8.45
N SER A 288 15.13 18.67 -7.65
CA SER A 288 14.37 19.88 -7.30
C SER A 288 14.21 20.87 -8.45
N ALA A 289 15.05 20.74 -9.49
CA ALA A 289 14.96 21.54 -10.71
C ALA A 289 13.96 20.96 -11.72
N LEU A 290 13.47 19.75 -11.50
CA LEU A 290 12.51 19.08 -12.38
C LEU A 290 11.09 19.58 -12.11
N ARG A 291 10.31 19.73 -13.18
CA ARG A 291 8.89 20.07 -13.05
C ARG A 291 8.11 18.78 -12.96
N LEU A 292 7.67 18.45 -11.76
CA LEU A 292 6.76 17.34 -11.52
C LEU A 292 5.32 17.77 -11.88
N THR A 293 4.70 17.09 -12.84
CA THR A 293 3.28 17.31 -13.19
C THR A 293 2.35 16.36 -12.47
N GLU A 294 2.85 15.19 -12.08
CA GLU A 294 2.11 14.15 -11.36
C GLU A 294 2.89 13.67 -10.13
N GLY A 295 2.26 13.76 -8.95
CA GLY A 295 2.88 13.47 -7.65
C GLY A 295 3.22 14.73 -6.87
N VAL A 296 3.89 14.54 -5.72
CA VAL A 296 4.17 15.58 -4.72
C VAL A 296 5.63 16.00 -4.74
N MET A 297 6.56 15.05 -4.89
CA MET A 297 7.99 15.35 -4.90
C MET A 297 8.79 14.32 -5.69
N LEU A 298 9.95 14.76 -6.17
CA LEU A 298 11.03 13.91 -6.68
C LEU A 298 12.23 14.02 -5.74
N ALA A 299 12.84 12.89 -5.40
CA ALA A 299 14.01 12.90 -4.53
C ALA A 299 14.96 11.73 -4.80
N TRP A 300 16.23 11.99 -4.51
CA TRP A 300 17.26 10.94 -4.43
C TRP A 300 17.08 10.13 -3.15
N MET A 301 17.02 8.82 -3.29
CA MET A 301 16.88 7.86 -2.20
C MET A 301 18.05 6.88 -2.17
N ASP A 302 18.68 6.78 -1.00
CA ASP A 302 19.67 5.76 -0.71
C ASP A 302 18.98 4.41 -0.45
N PRO A 303 19.53 3.26 -0.91
CA PRO A 303 18.99 1.93 -0.65
C PRO A 303 18.73 1.63 0.82
N GLY A 304 19.60 2.13 1.72
CA GLY A 304 19.43 1.98 3.16
C GLY A 304 18.20 2.70 3.74
N ARG A 305 17.57 3.62 2.98
CA ARG A 305 16.35 4.32 3.38
C ARG A 305 15.07 3.60 2.91
N LEU A 306 15.16 2.72 1.91
CA LEU A 306 13.99 2.07 1.32
C LEU A 306 13.10 1.34 2.33
N PRO A 307 13.62 0.65 3.37
CA PRO A 307 12.78 0.01 4.39
C PRO A 307 11.91 0.98 5.21
N PHE A 308 12.22 2.28 5.20
CA PHE A 308 11.52 3.31 5.96
C PHE A 308 10.57 4.15 5.10
N LEU A 309 10.50 3.89 3.79
CA LEU A 309 9.60 4.58 2.88
C LEU A 309 8.28 3.80 2.75
N THR A 310 7.16 4.50 2.74
CA THR A 310 5.88 3.91 2.31
C THR A 310 5.99 3.61 0.82
N MET A 311 6.12 2.33 0.43
CA MET A 311 6.25 1.90 -0.96
C MET A 311 5.80 0.44 -1.14
N ALA A 312 5.55 0.03 -2.38
CA ALA A 312 5.28 -1.38 -2.67
C ALA A 312 6.47 -2.28 -2.29
N ALA A 313 6.19 -3.44 -1.70
CA ALA A 313 7.21 -4.45 -1.41
C ALA A 313 7.96 -4.87 -2.69
N SER A 314 7.25 -5.08 -3.80
CA SER A 314 7.85 -5.43 -5.10
C SER A 314 8.79 -4.34 -5.62
N THR A 315 8.42 -3.07 -5.50
CA THR A 315 9.31 -1.95 -5.89
C THR A 315 10.55 -1.88 -5.01
N ARG A 316 10.41 -2.10 -3.69
CA ARG A 316 11.55 -2.14 -2.78
C ARG A 316 12.51 -3.28 -3.14
N GLU A 317 12.00 -4.49 -3.31
CA GLU A 317 12.77 -5.68 -3.67
C GLU A 317 13.48 -5.52 -5.03
N LEU A 318 12.80 -4.91 -6.01
CA LEU A 318 13.38 -4.55 -7.29
C LEU A 318 14.60 -3.62 -7.14
N LEU A 319 14.47 -2.56 -6.32
CA LEU A 319 15.54 -1.59 -6.10
C LEU A 319 16.71 -2.20 -5.30
N GLU A 320 16.43 -3.04 -4.30
CA GLU A 320 17.43 -3.78 -3.53
C GLU A 320 18.20 -4.77 -4.42
N ARG A 321 17.50 -5.49 -5.30
CA ARG A 321 18.10 -6.37 -6.32
C ARG A 321 18.97 -5.57 -7.29
N HIS A 322 18.44 -4.47 -7.84
CA HIS A 322 19.20 -3.61 -8.75
C HIS A 322 20.47 -3.04 -8.07
N ALA A 323 20.38 -2.61 -6.81
CA ALA A 323 21.52 -2.09 -6.06
C ALA A 323 22.61 -3.15 -5.81
N THR A 324 22.21 -4.40 -5.62
CA THR A 324 23.14 -5.53 -5.48
C THR A 324 23.87 -5.83 -6.78
N GLU A 325 23.15 -5.81 -7.91
CA GLU A 325 23.70 -6.08 -9.24
C GLU A 325 24.56 -4.93 -9.79
N HIS A 326 24.22 -3.69 -9.43
CA HIS A 326 24.88 -2.46 -9.88
C HIS A 326 25.65 -1.78 -8.75
N ALA A 327 26.18 -2.59 -7.82
CA ALA A 327 27.00 -2.09 -6.72
C ALA A 327 28.12 -1.20 -7.29
N ALA A 328 28.20 0.04 -6.80
CA ALA A 328 29.25 0.95 -7.22
C ALA A 328 30.61 0.26 -7.00
N PRO A 329 31.53 0.30 -7.98
CA PRO A 329 32.85 -0.31 -7.81
C PRO A 329 33.45 0.23 -6.51
N ALA A 330 33.88 -0.70 -5.64
CA ALA A 330 34.52 -0.35 -4.39
C ALA A 330 35.72 0.55 -4.70
N ALA A 331 35.54 1.86 -4.53
CA ALA A 331 36.61 2.82 -4.69
C ALA A 331 37.69 2.43 -3.69
N GLY A 332 38.86 2.07 -4.22
CA GLY A 332 40.01 1.67 -3.43
C GLY A 332 40.28 2.69 -2.33
N LEU A 333 40.56 2.16 -1.13
CA LEU A 333 41.02 2.87 0.06
C LEU A 333 42.15 3.86 -0.27
N THR A 334 41.80 5.07 -0.67
CA THR A 334 42.71 6.21 -0.77
C THR A 334 41.94 7.47 -0.39
N ALA A 335 42.34 8.04 0.75
CA ALA A 335 41.85 9.28 1.36
C ALA A 335 40.31 9.42 1.46
N ARG A 336 39.77 9.13 2.65
CA ARG A 336 38.40 9.51 3.04
C ARG A 336 38.15 10.99 2.72
N ALA A 337 37.48 11.27 1.60
CA ALA A 337 36.70 12.47 1.41
C ALA A 337 35.32 12.21 2.01
N GLU A 338 34.90 13.10 2.91
CA GLU A 338 33.70 12.97 3.73
C GLU A 338 32.41 12.86 2.88
N PRO A 339 31.35 12.22 3.40
CA PRO A 339 30.07 12.08 2.70
C PRO A 339 29.52 13.45 2.35
N GLY A 340 28.95 13.56 1.15
CA GLY A 340 28.40 14.80 0.61
C GLY A 340 27.62 15.59 1.65
N ALA A 341 28.07 16.82 1.88
CA ALA A 341 27.45 17.76 2.78
C ALA A 341 25.93 17.78 2.53
N GLN A 342 25.17 17.41 3.58
CA GLN A 342 23.83 17.96 3.79
C GLN A 342 23.90 19.45 3.42
N ALA A 343 22.84 19.99 2.78
CA ALA A 343 22.68 21.44 2.80
C ALA A 343 22.94 21.86 4.25
N PRO A 344 23.96 22.72 4.51
CA PRO A 344 24.45 22.93 5.86
C PRO A 344 23.24 23.26 6.70
N GLU A 345 23.01 22.47 7.76
CA GLU A 345 21.93 22.76 8.68
C GLU A 345 22.04 24.24 9.04
N PRO A 346 20.92 25.00 9.09
CA PRO A 346 20.96 26.40 9.42
C PRO A 346 21.90 26.63 10.62
N PRO A 347 22.80 27.64 10.57
CA PRO A 347 23.75 27.86 11.64
C PRO A 347 23.05 27.88 13.00
N GLY A 348 23.41 26.96 13.90
CA GLY A 348 22.80 26.82 15.21
C GLY A 348 21.85 25.63 15.38
N THR A 349 21.57 24.84 14.34
CA THR A 349 20.86 23.56 14.50
C THR A 349 21.69 22.59 15.33
N VAL A 350 21.03 21.90 16.27
CA VAL A 350 21.63 20.87 17.10
C VAL A 350 20.70 19.65 17.11
N PRO A 351 21.21 18.41 17.06
CA PRO A 351 20.37 17.22 17.16
C PRO A 351 19.82 17.06 18.59
N HIS A 352 18.53 16.74 18.68
CA HIS A 352 17.86 16.45 19.95
C HIS A 352 17.74 14.93 20.14
N ILE A 353 18.11 14.44 21.32
CA ILE A 353 17.86 13.04 21.69
C ILE A 353 16.38 12.86 22.01
N VAL A 354 15.74 11.82 21.47
CA VAL A 354 14.38 11.44 21.84
C VAL A 354 14.42 10.37 22.94
N GLY A 355 13.73 10.63 24.04
CA GLY A 355 13.44 9.62 25.06
C GLY A 355 11.93 9.44 25.19
N VAL A 356 11.51 8.21 25.47
CA VAL A 356 10.08 7.85 25.59
C VAL A 356 9.81 7.34 26.99
N HIS A 357 8.66 7.69 27.54
CA HIS A 357 8.30 7.44 28.94
C HIS A 357 6.87 6.93 29.03
N LEU A 358 6.64 5.92 29.87
CA LEU A 358 5.30 5.40 30.14
C LEU A 358 4.71 6.12 31.35
N TYR A 359 3.62 6.86 31.13
CA TYR A 359 2.72 7.34 32.16
C TYR A 359 1.64 6.27 32.39
N LEU A 360 1.95 5.25 33.20
CA LEU A 360 0.99 4.20 33.52
C LEU A 360 0.17 4.58 34.74
N GLU A 361 -1.15 4.67 34.60
CA GLU A 361 -2.06 5.04 35.68
C GLU A 361 -3.02 3.89 36.01
N HIS A 362 -3.15 3.56 37.29
CA HIS A 362 -4.07 2.56 37.80
C HIS A 362 -4.65 3.02 39.13
N GLU A 363 -5.99 3.04 39.24
CA GLU A 363 -6.71 3.48 40.44
C GLU A 363 -6.27 4.88 40.96
N GLY A 364 -5.99 5.80 40.03
CA GLY A 364 -5.54 7.16 40.34
C GLY A 364 -4.10 7.27 40.85
N ARG A 365 -3.32 6.19 40.78
CA ARG A 365 -1.90 6.15 41.11
C ARG A 365 -1.07 5.93 39.84
N ILE A 366 0.17 6.40 39.86
CA ILE A 366 1.11 6.25 38.75
C ILE A 366 2.24 5.28 39.09
N LEU A 367 2.66 4.49 38.10
CA LEU A 367 3.80 3.59 38.26
C LEU A 367 5.11 4.38 38.12
N LEU A 368 5.99 4.27 39.10
CA LEU A 368 7.36 4.77 39.02
C LEU A 368 8.36 3.68 39.36
N GLY A 369 9.49 3.69 38.64
CA GLY A 369 10.65 2.85 38.91
C GLY A 369 11.67 3.59 39.76
N ARG A 370 12.47 2.87 40.55
CA ARG A 370 13.64 3.44 41.22
C ARG A 370 14.89 3.01 40.47
N ARG A 371 15.62 3.99 39.92
CA ARG A 371 16.84 3.74 39.14
C ARG A 371 17.92 3.09 40.02
N HIS A 372 18.69 2.19 39.45
CA HIS A 372 19.83 1.56 40.13
C HIS A 372 20.81 2.65 40.63
N PRO A 373 21.40 2.52 41.85
CA PRO A 373 22.33 3.52 42.38
C PRO A 373 23.52 3.83 41.46
N ASP A 374 23.98 2.83 40.71
CA ASP A 374 25.12 2.97 39.79
C ASP A 374 24.75 3.58 38.43
N SER A 375 23.50 4.03 38.25
CA SER A 375 23.09 4.65 36.99
C SER A 375 23.87 5.94 36.71
N SER A 376 24.38 6.06 35.49
CA SER A 376 25.15 7.23 35.02
C SER A 376 24.36 8.55 34.96
N TYR A 377 23.04 8.47 35.17
CA TYR A 377 22.16 9.61 35.33
C TYR A 377 21.13 9.33 36.43
N ALA A 378 21.04 10.25 37.40
CA ALA A 378 20.06 10.22 38.48
C ALA A 378 19.95 8.87 39.21
N GLY A 379 21.10 8.22 39.49
CA GLY A 379 21.14 6.97 40.24
C GLY A 379 20.41 7.07 41.58
N GLY A 380 19.59 6.06 41.89
CA GLY A 380 18.76 6.01 43.09
C GLY A 380 17.49 6.88 43.08
N SER A 381 17.27 7.68 42.03
CA SER A 381 16.05 8.51 41.88
C SER A 381 14.90 7.74 41.25
N TRP A 382 13.67 8.15 41.58
CA TRP A 382 12.46 7.64 40.95
C TRP A 382 12.27 8.22 39.55
N HIS A 383 11.77 7.43 38.61
CA HIS A 383 11.48 7.84 37.23
C HIS A 383 10.25 7.13 36.68
N ALA A 384 9.70 7.63 35.58
CA ALA A 384 8.80 6.84 34.74
C ALA A 384 9.62 5.74 34.04
N LEU A 385 8.98 4.61 33.73
CA LEU A 385 9.54 3.60 32.84
C LEU A 385 9.92 4.28 31.53
N ALA A 386 11.16 4.12 31.08
CA ALA A 386 11.68 5.00 30.05
C ALA A 386 12.78 4.36 29.21
N GLY A 387 12.69 4.57 27.90
CA GLY A 387 13.67 4.12 26.92
C GLY A 387 14.35 5.25 26.16
N HIS A 388 15.53 4.94 25.62
CA HIS A 388 16.17 5.77 24.62
C HIS A 388 15.65 5.35 23.24
N CYS A 389 15.04 6.27 22.50
CA CYS A 389 14.54 5.95 21.17
C CYS A 389 15.72 5.72 20.23
N GLU A 390 15.81 4.50 19.70
CA GLU A 390 16.80 4.13 18.69
C GLU A 390 16.27 4.46 17.28
N ALA A 391 16.69 3.71 16.27
CA ALA A 391 16.19 3.81 14.89
C ALA A 391 14.79 3.17 14.73
N GLU A 392 13.84 3.61 15.56
CA GLU A 392 12.46 3.10 15.64
C GLU A 392 11.48 4.24 15.93
N SER A 393 10.16 3.99 15.87
CA SER A 393 9.17 4.99 16.27
C SER A 393 9.10 5.12 17.79
N ALA A 394 8.68 6.29 18.29
CA ALA A 394 8.54 6.51 19.74
C ALA A 394 7.59 5.50 20.41
N THR A 395 6.50 5.12 19.74
CA THR A 395 5.55 4.12 20.24
C THR A 395 6.11 2.70 20.18
N ALA A 396 6.91 2.35 19.15
CA ALA A 396 7.60 1.08 19.08
C ALA A 396 8.63 0.92 20.21
N CYS A 397 9.43 1.97 20.42
CA CYS A 397 10.39 2.05 21.52
C CYS A 397 9.69 1.83 22.86
N LEU A 398 8.58 2.54 23.10
CA LEU A 398 7.88 2.42 24.38
C LEU A 398 7.32 1.02 24.63
N VAL A 399 6.72 0.36 23.63
CA VAL A 399 6.21 -1.01 23.77
C VAL A 399 7.34 -1.99 24.06
N ARG A 400 8.47 -1.86 23.36
CA ARG A 400 9.67 -2.68 23.59
C ARG A 400 10.18 -2.51 25.02
N GLU A 401 10.39 -1.28 25.46
CA GLU A 401 10.94 -0.95 26.78
C GLU A 401 9.97 -1.35 27.91
N ALA A 402 8.66 -1.19 27.71
CA ALA A 402 7.64 -1.64 28.67
C ALA A 402 7.69 -3.15 28.91
N TYR A 403 7.93 -3.93 27.84
CA TYR A 403 8.07 -5.38 27.92
C TYR A 403 9.43 -5.81 28.50
N GLU A 404 10.51 -5.16 28.06
CA GLU A 404 11.89 -5.45 28.48
C GLU A 404 12.13 -5.11 29.95
N GLU A 405 11.74 -3.91 30.40
CA GLU A 405 12.01 -3.45 31.77
C GLU A 405 10.99 -3.97 32.79
N ALA A 406 9.72 -4.10 32.39
CA ALA A 406 8.59 -4.34 33.32
C ALA A 406 7.69 -5.52 32.96
N GLY A 407 7.90 -6.18 31.82
CA GLY A 407 7.07 -7.31 31.39
C GLY A 407 5.64 -6.95 30.99
N LEU A 408 5.37 -5.65 30.77
CA LEU A 408 4.05 -5.16 30.39
C LEU A 408 3.87 -5.34 28.88
N VAL A 409 2.73 -5.89 28.49
CA VAL A 409 2.33 -6.00 27.08
C VAL A 409 1.30 -4.91 26.79
N ILE A 410 1.62 -4.03 25.85
CA ILE A 410 0.81 -2.86 25.51
C ILE A 410 0.63 -2.85 23.99
N ASP A 411 -0.62 -2.72 23.53
CA ASP A 411 -0.90 -2.48 22.12
C ASP A 411 -0.56 -1.01 21.77
N ARG A 412 0.00 -0.78 20.58
CA ARG A 412 0.35 0.58 20.15
C ARG A 412 -0.88 1.48 20.02
N ASP A 413 -2.04 0.92 19.68
CA ASP A 413 -3.29 1.67 19.53
C ASP A 413 -3.88 2.12 20.88
N ASP A 414 -3.43 1.53 21.98
CA ASP A 414 -3.79 1.93 23.34
C ASP A 414 -2.89 3.04 23.90
N LEU A 415 -1.91 3.54 23.14
CA LEU A 415 -0.99 4.61 23.56
C LEU A 415 -1.45 6.01 23.12
N GLU A 416 -1.58 6.91 24.09
CA GLU A 416 -1.89 8.33 23.88
C GLU A 416 -0.70 9.19 24.31
N LEU A 417 -0.21 10.10 23.46
CA LEU A 417 0.80 11.09 23.88
C LEU A 417 0.13 12.13 24.80
N VAL A 418 0.57 12.19 26.05
CA VAL A 418 -0.05 13.04 27.08
C VAL A 418 0.80 14.24 27.48
N HIS A 419 2.12 14.17 27.28
CA HIS A 419 3.00 15.28 27.61
C HIS A 419 4.33 15.22 26.86
N THR A 420 4.91 16.38 26.60
CA THR A 420 6.27 16.52 26.05
C THR A 420 7.12 17.42 26.96
N VAL A 421 8.30 16.95 27.35
CA VAL A 421 9.28 17.79 28.07
C VAL A 421 10.47 18.06 27.16
N HIS A 422 10.74 19.33 26.92
CA HIS A 422 11.91 19.78 26.19
C HIS A 422 13.00 20.18 27.18
N VAL A 423 14.07 19.39 27.25
CA VAL A 423 15.03 19.42 28.36
C VAL A 423 16.45 19.69 27.88
N VAL A 424 17.14 20.63 28.51
CA VAL A 424 18.60 20.78 28.41
C VAL A 424 19.20 20.44 29.77
N ASP A 425 19.90 19.32 29.82
CA ASP A 425 20.61 18.88 31.02
C ASP A 425 21.97 19.56 31.07
N ARG A 426 22.00 20.76 31.67
CA ARG A 426 23.26 21.40 32.06
C ARG A 426 23.78 20.63 33.26
N ALA A 427 24.85 19.87 33.07
CA ALA A 427 25.48 19.14 34.17
C ALA A 427 25.69 20.11 35.34
N ALA A 428 25.15 19.77 36.51
CA ALA A 428 25.58 20.38 37.75
C ALA A 428 27.10 20.18 37.84
N GLU A 429 27.84 21.25 38.14
CA GLU A 429 29.29 21.25 38.30
C GLU A 429 29.72 20.06 39.17
N GLY A 430 30.33 19.02 38.57
CA GLY A 430 30.91 17.90 39.32
C GLY A 430 30.72 16.47 38.80
N HIS A 431 29.95 16.21 37.73
CA HIS A 431 29.87 14.85 37.17
C HIS A 431 30.87 14.64 36.02
N ALA A 432 31.73 13.63 36.18
CA ALA A 432 32.85 13.32 35.29
C ALA A 432 32.44 13.15 33.82
N GLU A 433 33.27 13.72 32.95
CA GLU A 433 33.19 13.66 31.50
C GLU A 433 33.22 12.21 31.00
N GLY A 434 32.06 11.70 30.59
CA GLY A 434 31.94 10.51 29.75
C GLY A 434 32.22 10.87 28.29
N ALA A 435 33.01 10.02 27.63
CA ALA A 435 33.67 10.29 26.35
C ALA A 435 32.74 10.78 25.22
N GLY A 436 33.07 11.94 24.65
CA GLY A 436 32.66 12.33 23.30
C GLY A 436 31.78 13.56 23.17
N GLY A 437 32.22 14.74 23.65
CA GLY A 437 31.56 16.01 23.31
C GLY A 437 32.33 17.21 23.84
N ARG A 438 32.77 18.10 22.94
CA ARG A 438 33.34 19.40 23.32
C ARG A 438 32.20 20.29 23.86
N SER A 439 32.37 20.80 25.07
CA SER A 439 31.38 21.50 25.92
C SER A 439 30.61 20.54 26.83
N GLY A 440 30.75 20.71 28.15
CA GLY A 440 30.10 19.90 29.20
C GLY A 440 28.57 20.01 29.27
N CYS A 441 27.90 20.29 28.16
CA CYS A 441 26.44 20.25 28.01
C CYS A 441 26.07 18.94 27.29
N ARG A 442 25.21 18.13 27.92
CA ARG A 442 24.60 16.99 27.21
C ARG A 442 23.70 17.55 26.08
N PRO A 443 23.58 16.86 24.93
CA PRO A 443 22.69 17.31 23.87
C PRO A 443 21.26 17.47 24.39
N PRO A 444 20.51 18.47 23.89
CA PRO A 444 19.13 18.68 24.31
C PRO A 444 18.30 17.42 24.03
N ARG A 445 17.24 17.21 24.81
CA ARG A 445 16.36 16.05 24.66
C ARG A 445 14.90 16.45 24.55
N ILE A 446 14.16 15.69 23.77
CA ILE A 446 12.70 15.69 23.74
C ILE A 446 12.26 14.41 24.46
N GLN A 447 11.58 14.57 25.58
CA GLN A 447 11.04 13.47 26.37
C GLN A 447 9.54 13.37 26.10
N LEU A 448 9.11 12.28 25.47
CA LEU A 448 7.71 12.02 25.12
C LEU A 448 7.08 11.10 26.16
N PHE A 449 5.98 11.51 26.78
CA PHE A 449 5.25 10.73 27.78
C PHE A 449 3.94 10.22 27.19
N PHE A 450 3.77 8.90 27.15
CA PHE A 450 2.55 8.27 26.66
C PHE A 450 1.79 7.62 27.79
N ARG A 451 0.46 7.75 27.79
CA ARG A 451 -0.44 7.00 28.65
C ARG A 451 -0.91 5.75 27.91
N ALA A 452 -0.89 4.61 28.60
CA ALA A 452 -1.52 3.39 28.09
C ALA A 452 -2.95 3.29 28.64
N GLY A 453 -3.94 3.18 27.75
CA GLY A 453 -5.35 2.97 28.11
C GLY A 453 -5.64 1.54 28.56
N ARG A 454 -4.91 0.57 28.01
CA ARG A 454 -4.97 -0.86 28.37
C ARG A 454 -3.59 -1.48 28.31
N TRP A 455 -3.37 -2.49 29.13
CA TRP A 455 -2.16 -3.30 29.14
C TRP A 455 -2.44 -4.67 29.78
N GLU A 456 -1.55 -5.62 29.53
CA GLU A 456 -1.53 -6.92 30.19
C GLU A 456 -0.25 -7.09 31.02
N GLY A 457 -0.35 -7.89 32.08
CA GLY A 457 0.73 -8.16 33.01
C GLY A 457 0.78 -7.23 34.23
N THR A 458 1.58 -7.63 35.21
CA THR A 458 1.91 -6.85 36.40
C THR A 458 3.36 -6.38 36.31
N PRO A 459 3.72 -5.15 36.71
CA PRO A 459 5.11 -4.68 36.63
C PRO A 459 6.07 -5.62 37.36
N GLU A 460 7.00 -6.20 36.61
CA GLU A 460 8.07 -7.08 37.10
C GLU A 460 9.43 -6.38 37.03
N LEU A 461 10.37 -6.77 37.88
CA LEU A 461 11.73 -6.24 37.83
C LEU A 461 12.59 -7.10 36.88
N ARG A 462 12.59 -6.79 35.58
CA ARG A 462 13.29 -7.62 34.58
C ARG A 462 14.74 -7.21 34.32
N GLU A 463 15.07 -5.95 34.55
CA GLU A 463 16.44 -5.41 34.42
C GLU A 463 16.95 -4.87 35.77
N PRO A 464 17.33 -5.76 36.70
CA PRO A 464 17.74 -5.40 38.06
C PRO A 464 18.98 -4.52 38.13
N ASP A 465 19.80 -4.51 37.08
CA ASP A 465 20.99 -3.69 36.92
C ASP A 465 20.65 -2.23 36.55
N LYS A 466 19.44 -1.97 36.05
CA LYS A 466 18.97 -0.61 35.67
C LYS A 466 17.91 -0.06 36.61
N CYS A 467 17.01 -0.90 37.11
CA CYS A 467 15.90 -0.53 38.01
C CYS A 467 15.87 -1.47 39.21
N VAL A 468 15.66 -0.94 40.42
CA VAL A 468 15.70 -1.72 41.68
C VAL A 468 14.33 -1.87 42.36
N ALA A 469 13.31 -1.14 41.92
CA ALA A 469 11.95 -1.29 42.42
C ALA A 469 10.92 -0.64 41.48
N TRP A 470 9.72 -1.23 41.40
CA TRP A 470 8.53 -0.60 40.83
C TRP A 470 7.51 -0.33 41.94
N GLN A 471 6.92 0.86 41.98
CA GLN A 471 5.92 1.22 42.98
C GLN A 471 4.87 2.20 42.42
N TRP A 472 3.63 2.05 42.90
CA TRP A 472 2.52 2.94 42.60
C TRP A 472 2.47 4.12 43.58
N TRP A 473 2.49 5.35 43.06
CA TRP A 473 2.51 6.59 43.82
C TRP A 473 1.29 7.46 43.55
N ASP A 474 0.84 8.21 44.54
CA ASP A 474 -0.16 9.27 44.32
C ASP A 474 0.51 10.41 43.52
N PRO A 475 -0.04 10.84 42.38
CA PRO A 475 0.55 11.94 41.60
C PRO A 475 0.60 13.27 42.36
N LYS A 476 -0.13 13.42 43.48
CA LYS A 476 -0.08 14.58 44.38
C LYS A 476 0.93 14.44 45.53
N ASP A 477 1.46 13.25 45.76
CA ASP A 477 2.45 12.93 46.80
C ASP A 477 3.60 12.10 46.20
N LEU A 478 4.33 12.73 45.28
CA LEU A 478 5.41 12.08 44.54
C LEU A 478 6.64 11.81 45.42
N PRO A 479 7.33 10.68 45.20
CA PRO A 479 8.49 10.31 45.99
C PRO A 479 9.68 11.26 45.77
N GLU A 480 10.62 11.25 46.72
CA GLU A 480 11.92 11.92 46.59
C GLU A 480 13.08 10.94 46.85
N PRO A 481 14.20 11.03 46.11
CA PRO A 481 14.42 11.93 44.97
C PRO A 481 13.71 11.40 43.70
N ILE A 482 13.11 12.29 42.89
CA ILE A 482 12.55 11.97 41.57
C ILE A 482 13.31 12.71 40.46
N VAL A 483 13.43 12.11 39.28
CA VAL A 483 14.03 12.75 38.11
C VAL A 483 13.26 14.03 37.75
N PRO A 484 13.92 15.21 37.68
CA PRO A 484 13.23 16.50 37.55
C PRO A 484 12.29 16.62 36.35
N TYR A 485 12.69 16.14 35.17
CA TYR A 485 11.80 16.18 34.00
C TYR A 485 10.61 15.22 34.12
N ALA A 486 10.73 14.12 34.88
CA ALA A 486 9.63 13.20 35.12
C ALA A 486 8.59 13.85 36.05
N ARG A 487 9.04 14.52 37.12
CA ARG A 487 8.17 15.34 37.97
C ARG A 487 7.43 16.41 37.14
N ALA A 488 8.16 17.14 36.30
CA ALA A 488 7.59 18.18 35.45
C ALA A 488 6.54 17.64 34.46
N ALA A 489 6.74 16.42 33.94
CA ALA A 489 5.77 15.76 33.08
C ALA A 489 4.51 15.36 33.86
N ILE A 490 4.65 14.72 35.02
CA ILE A 490 3.52 14.29 35.85
C ILE A 490 2.67 15.50 36.27
N GLU A 491 3.30 16.57 36.73
CA GLU A 491 2.60 17.82 37.09
C GLU A 491 1.97 18.51 35.87
N GLY A 492 2.56 18.35 34.67
CA GLY A 492 2.01 18.80 33.40
C GLY A 492 0.73 18.05 33.03
N VAL A 493 0.79 16.73 33.05
CA VAL A 493 -0.35 15.83 32.78
C VAL A 493 -1.50 16.11 33.75
N GLN A 494 -1.23 16.21 35.06
CA GLN A 494 -2.25 16.50 36.08
C GLN A 494 -2.94 17.87 35.87
N ALA A 495 -2.22 18.83 35.28
CA ALA A 495 -2.75 20.15 34.97
C ALA A 495 -3.32 20.28 33.54
N GLY A 496 -3.34 19.21 32.75
CA GLY A 496 -3.77 19.24 31.34
C GLY A 496 -2.88 20.09 30.44
N ARG A 497 -1.63 20.35 30.83
CA ARG A 497 -0.65 21.02 29.98
C ARG A 497 0.04 19.98 29.12
N PRO A 498 0.18 20.17 27.80
CA PRO A 498 0.82 19.19 26.92
C PRO A 498 2.36 19.35 26.82
N TYR A 499 2.92 20.47 27.29
CA TYR A 499 4.32 20.82 27.04
C TYR A 499 4.97 21.55 28.22
N THR A 500 6.24 21.20 28.51
CA THR A 500 7.08 21.88 29.51
C THR A 500 8.50 22.05 28.99
N GLU A 501 9.10 23.23 29.22
CA GLU A 501 10.51 23.50 28.98
C GLU A 501 11.30 23.43 30.28
N TRP A 502 12.45 22.77 30.26
CA TRP A 502 13.32 22.66 31.43
C TRP A 502 14.79 22.88 31.06
N GLY A 503 15.49 23.70 31.85
CA GLY A 503 16.92 24.00 31.64
C GLY A 503 17.21 25.02 30.52
N TRP A 504 16.18 25.53 29.84
CA TRP A 504 16.29 26.60 28.86
C TRP A 504 16.32 27.97 29.54
N THR A 505 17.32 28.79 29.20
CA THR A 505 17.37 30.22 29.57
C THR A 505 16.87 31.03 28.38
N ARG A 506 16.03 32.04 28.64
CA ARG A 506 15.57 33.00 27.61
C ARG A 506 16.71 33.71 26.90
#